data_AF-A0A7C4JRB9-F1
#
_entry.id   AF-A0A7C4JRB9-F1
#
_cell.length_a   1.000
_cell.length_b   1.000
_cell.length_c   1.000
_cell.angle_alpha   90.00
_cell.angle_beta   90.00
_cell.angle_gamma   90.00
#
_symmetry.space_group_name_H-M   'P 1'
#
loop_
_entity.id
_entity.type
_entity.pdbx_description
1 polymer ?
#
loop_
_entity_poly.entity_id
_entity_poly.type
_entity_poly.pdbx_seq_one_letter_code
_entity_poly.pdbx_strand_id
1 'polypeptide(L)'
;MANDLGTKDRFKNLSYIVSFDDPYKANKENQIIIGDISKLTIKEEKILKEVGEDDGLIYLNNFKDNLQLYISGRGNGIRKALNYVLTPSQVSLTEKNPVIVKSTVEREKAVEDLKGVIRLKDLGYQNVVISGSFHQSTSFYVTVPKGYSKIQEGSFIELRFAHSPALDPEKSIITLYIDGIPIKSEKLDGKNIENGILRVNIPQDKLNQLGWNIEIKVYHYLSNVDCDKRYDEVAWTRIDGDSLFYFVGESSKETDLSDLWKGDRKEIYVWLSKNPSSYELSLISTIVGKVGQITGSNYIWKVIWGEDLKEDLIKNNSIIFLGRFNDDRLNKISNALWVKPEGEKFLFKKDLGLYFDGFNTEVIFQVDRSPFNKSENLYTILYNDDSSLLKTIDFLEKVNNVSKIYGQVFILTKLGNVHSFKLIGERTSLLRLFEIKPFLVYLIILIIVILITIISIYYSRKKMK
;
A
#
# COMPACT_ATOMS: atom_id res chain seq x y z
N MET A 1 -0.22 -7.53 13.05
CA MET A 1 1.24 -7.70 12.94
C MET A 1 1.74 -7.44 11.52
N ALA A 2 1.27 -8.18 10.50
CA ALA A 2 1.70 -7.97 9.11
C ALA A 2 1.63 -6.50 8.64
N ASN A 3 0.52 -5.81 8.93
CA ASN A 3 0.35 -4.39 8.55
C ASN A 3 1.44 -3.49 9.16
N ASP A 4 1.74 -3.67 10.44
CA ASP A 4 2.76 -2.91 11.16
C ASP A 4 4.17 -3.19 10.63
N LEU A 5 4.51 -4.46 10.39
CA LEU A 5 5.75 -4.84 9.73
C LEU A 5 5.89 -4.18 8.36
N GLY A 6 4.81 -4.18 7.57
CA GLY A 6 4.72 -3.45 6.31
C GLY A 6 5.05 -1.96 6.48
N THR A 7 4.45 -1.28 7.46
CA THR A 7 4.71 0.16 7.70
C THR A 7 6.18 0.47 7.99
N LYS A 8 6.90 -0.47 8.61
CA LYS A 8 8.30 -0.33 9.02
C LYS A 8 9.29 -0.69 7.91
N ASP A 9 8.91 -1.56 6.97
CA ASP A 9 9.77 -2.05 5.88
C ASP A 9 9.35 -1.53 4.50
N ARG A 10 9.22 -0.20 4.33
CA ARG A 10 8.66 0.45 3.12
C ARG A 10 9.26 0.03 1.76
N PHE A 11 10.52 -0.38 1.71
CA PHE A 11 11.25 -0.65 0.45
C PHE A 11 11.74 -2.09 0.28
N LYS A 12 11.43 -3.00 1.22
CA LYS A 12 11.91 -4.38 1.15
C LYS A 12 10.93 -5.29 0.41
N ASN A 13 11.45 -6.40 -0.09
CA ASN A 13 10.62 -7.53 -0.45
C ASN A 13 9.89 -8.03 0.80
N LEU A 14 8.59 -8.33 0.66
CA LEU A 14 7.73 -8.66 1.80
C LEU A 14 6.72 -9.72 1.38
N SER A 15 6.83 -10.89 1.99
CA SER A 15 5.86 -11.99 1.94
C SER A 15 5.79 -12.63 3.32
N TYR A 16 4.67 -13.29 3.62
CA TYR A 16 4.48 -13.99 4.88
C TYR A 16 4.03 -15.42 4.63
N ILE A 17 4.54 -16.35 5.44
CA ILE A 17 4.02 -17.71 5.53
C ILE A 17 3.20 -17.79 6.81
N VAL A 18 1.90 -18.06 6.70
CA VAL A 18 0.95 -18.07 7.82
C VAL A 18 0.15 -19.37 7.81
N SER A 19 -0.02 -19.99 8.98
CA SER A 19 -0.76 -21.24 9.16
C SER A 19 -1.41 -21.29 10.55
N PHE A 20 -2.48 -22.08 10.70
CA PHE A 20 -3.19 -22.25 11.99
C PHE A 20 -2.56 -23.32 12.91
N ASP A 21 -1.85 -24.32 12.37
CA ASP A 21 -1.35 -25.48 13.11
C ASP A 21 0.09 -25.88 12.74
N ASP A 22 0.82 -26.41 13.74
CA ASP A 22 2.25 -26.81 13.86
C ASP A 22 3.26 -25.93 13.07
N PRO A 23 4.16 -25.17 13.75
CA PRO A 23 5.13 -24.30 13.09
C PRO A 23 5.76 -24.98 11.88
N TYR A 24 5.58 -24.40 10.70
CA TYR A 24 6.26 -24.82 9.48
C TYR A 24 7.75 -25.05 9.78
N LYS A 25 8.16 -26.33 9.91
CA LYS A 25 9.50 -26.72 10.39
C LYS A 25 10.50 -26.68 9.25
N ALA A 26 10.60 -25.56 8.54
CA ALA A 26 11.78 -25.32 7.71
C ALA A 26 12.98 -25.04 8.64
N ASN A 27 14.04 -25.84 8.47
CA ASN A 27 15.31 -25.54 9.11
C ASN A 27 15.79 -24.14 8.66
N LYS A 28 16.24 -23.32 9.61
CA LYS A 28 16.81 -21.97 9.43
C LYS A 28 15.82 -20.82 9.19
N GLU A 29 14.53 -20.99 9.47
CA GLU A 29 13.55 -19.89 9.41
C GLU A 29 13.05 -19.48 10.80
N ASN A 30 13.15 -18.19 11.10
CA ASN A 30 12.63 -17.61 12.34
C ASN A 30 11.09 -17.57 12.30
N GLN A 31 10.46 -17.81 13.45
CA GLN A 31 9.02 -17.98 13.54
C GLN A 31 8.40 -17.05 14.58
N ILE A 32 7.18 -16.60 14.30
CA ILE A 32 6.33 -15.92 15.27
C ILE A 32 5.11 -16.80 15.50
N ILE A 33 4.90 -17.19 16.74
CA ILE A 33 3.82 -18.09 17.16
C ILE A 33 2.84 -17.26 17.98
N ILE A 34 1.61 -17.14 17.50
CA ILE A 34 0.56 -16.35 18.15
C ILE A 34 -0.60 -17.27 18.51
N GLY A 35 -1.01 -17.28 19.77
CA GLY A 35 -2.13 -18.12 20.18
C GLY A 35 -2.39 -18.10 21.67
N ASP A 36 -3.49 -18.74 22.04
CA ASP A 36 -3.84 -18.96 23.45
C ASP A 36 -2.78 -19.82 24.13
N ILE A 37 -2.31 -19.37 25.29
CA ILE A 37 -1.20 -20.02 26.01
C ILE A 37 -1.50 -21.47 26.37
N SER A 38 -2.77 -21.82 26.59
CA SER A 38 -3.19 -23.19 26.91
C SER A 38 -3.07 -24.16 25.73
N LYS A 39 -3.01 -23.64 24.50
CA LYS A 39 -2.90 -24.43 23.27
C LYS A 39 -1.47 -24.53 22.74
N LEU A 40 -0.53 -23.82 23.36
CA LEU A 40 0.87 -23.77 22.91
C LEU A 40 1.70 -24.82 23.64
N THR A 41 2.46 -25.62 22.86
CA THR A 41 3.45 -26.54 23.41
C THR A 41 4.72 -25.78 23.76
N ILE A 42 4.78 -25.22 24.98
CA ILE A 42 5.96 -24.55 25.51
C ILE A 42 6.74 -25.53 26.40
N LYS A 43 8.04 -25.72 26.16
CA LYS A 43 8.88 -26.65 26.93
C LYS A 43 9.03 -26.29 28.41
N GLU A 44 8.83 -25.02 28.76
CA GLU A 44 8.97 -24.50 30.12
C GLU A 44 7.60 -24.37 30.81
N GLU A 45 7.02 -25.50 31.23
CA GLU A 45 5.71 -25.54 31.91
C GLU A 45 5.62 -24.64 33.15
N LYS A 46 6.75 -24.29 33.77
CA LYS A 46 6.80 -23.32 34.89
C LYS A 46 6.32 -21.93 34.46
N ILE A 47 6.65 -21.47 33.25
CA ILE A 47 6.21 -20.18 32.70
C ILE A 47 4.69 -20.13 32.59
N LEU A 48 4.06 -21.25 32.18
CA LEU A 48 2.60 -21.35 32.04
C LEU A 48 1.85 -21.08 33.35
N LYS A 49 2.49 -21.37 34.50
CA LYS A 49 1.91 -21.17 35.84
C LYS A 49 2.02 -19.72 36.33
N GLU A 50 2.95 -18.94 35.78
CA GLU A 50 3.19 -17.55 36.18
C GLU A 50 2.32 -16.54 35.45
N VAL A 51 1.79 -16.91 34.27
CA VAL A 51 0.89 -16.07 33.48
C VAL A 51 -0.51 -16.13 34.09
N GLY A 52 -0.99 -15.01 34.62
CA GLY A 52 -2.32 -14.87 35.20
C GLY A 52 -3.46 -14.85 34.16
N GLU A 53 -4.69 -14.74 34.64
CA GLU A 53 -5.85 -14.41 33.79
C GLU A 53 -5.67 -13.00 33.20
N ASP A 54 -5.95 -12.84 31.91
CA ASP A 54 -5.75 -11.60 31.13
C ASP A 54 -4.29 -11.08 31.03
N ASP A 55 -3.29 -11.82 31.53
CA ASP A 55 -1.87 -11.49 31.34
C ASP A 55 -1.39 -11.97 29.97
N GLY A 56 -0.56 -11.14 29.33
CA GLY A 56 0.14 -11.48 28.10
C GLY A 56 1.49 -12.16 28.39
N LEU A 57 1.95 -12.98 27.45
CA LEU A 57 3.27 -13.59 27.45
C LEU A 57 3.99 -13.22 26.17
N ILE A 58 5.21 -12.72 26.31
CA ILE A 58 6.19 -12.66 25.23
C ILE A 58 7.36 -13.54 25.63
N TYR A 59 7.70 -14.51 24.79
CA TYR A 59 8.77 -15.43 25.08
C TYR A 59 9.59 -15.69 23.82
N LEU A 60 10.90 -15.47 23.91
CA LEU A 60 11.82 -15.73 22.82
C LEU A 60 12.56 -17.03 23.11
N ASN A 61 12.42 -18.02 22.25
CA ASN A 61 13.04 -19.33 22.39
C ASN A 61 13.94 -19.64 21.20
N ASN A 62 14.90 -20.53 21.39
CA ASN A 62 15.67 -21.14 20.32
C ASN A 62 15.29 -22.61 20.20
N PHE A 63 14.81 -23.04 19.03
CA PHE A 63 14.47 -24.42 18.75
C PHE A 63 15.15 -24.88 17.46
N LYS A 64 16.05 -25.87 17.56
CA LYS A 64 16.81 -26.41 16.41
C LYS A 64 17.45 -25.31 15.54
N ASP A 65 18.14 -24.38 16.19
CA ASP A 65 18.80 -23.21 15.57
C ASP A 65 17.86 -22.17 14.93
N ASN A 66 16.54 -22.27 15.13
CA ASN A 66 15.57 -21.26 14.72
C ASN A 66 15.13 -20.41 15.92
N LEU A 67 15.04 -19.09 15.73
CA LEU A 67 14.46 -18.19 16.72
C LEU A 67 12.93 -18.25 16.65
N GLN A 68 12.28 -18.47 17.79
CA GLN A 68 10.83 -18.52 17.92
C GLN A 68 10.35 -17.45 18.89
N LEU A 69 9.57 -16.49 18.39
CA LEU A 69 8.89 -15.49 19.22
C LEU A 69 7.46 -15.94 19.49
N TYR A 70 7.17 -16.26 20.75
CA TYR A 70 5.84 -16.57 21.23
C TYR A 70 5.16 -15.27 21.67
N ILE A 71 3.99 -14.98 21.10
CA ILE A 71 3.09 -13.88 21.50
C ILE A 71 1.79 -14.52 21.97
N SER A 72 1.59 -14.59 23.27
CA SER A 72 0.55 -15.41 23.87
C SER A 72 -0.10 -14.73 25.09
N GLY A 73 -0.99 -15.45 25.76
CA GLY A 73 -1.74 -15.01 26.93
C GLY A 73 -3.04 -15.78 27.07
N ARG A 74 -3.80 -15.48 28.13
CA ARG A 74 -5.20 -15.89 28.29
C ARG A 74 -6.12 -14.70 28.01
N GLY A 75 -7.27 -14.94 27.37
CA GLY A 75 -8.27 -13.89 27.12
C GLY A 75 -7.69 -12.65 26.41
N ASN A 76 -7.78 -11.48 27.05
CA ASN A 76 -7.25 -10.23 26.51
C ASN A 76 -5.71 -10.14 26.53
N GLY A 77 -5.03 -11.06 27.23
CA GLY A 77 -3.58 -11.10 27.38
C GLY A 77 -2.83 -11.18 26.06
N ILE A 78 -3.37 -11.92 25.08
CA ILE A 78 -2.78 -12.02 23.74
C ILE A 78 -2.68 -10.63 23.09
N ARG A 79 -3.71 -9.80 23.25
CA ARG A 79 -3.73 -8.44 22.70
C ARG A 79 -2.73 -7.52 23.42
N LYS A 80 -2.55 -7.68 24.74
CA LYS A 80 -1.52 -6.96 25.50
C LYS A 80 -0.11 -7.32 25.00
N ALA A 81 0.19 -8.62 24.89
CA ALA A 81 1.45 -9.11 24.37
C ALA A 81 1.72 -8.61 22.94
N LEU A 82 0.69 -8.66 22.08
CA LEU A 82 0.79 -8.14 20.73
C LEU A 82 1.10 -6.64 20.70
N ASN A 83 0.36 -5.82 21.46
CA ASN A 83 0.60 -4.38 21.52
C ASN A 83 2.00 -4.03 22.01
N TYR A 84 2.52 -4.78 22.99
CA TYR A 84 3.87 -4.61 23.50
C TYR A 84 4.92 -4.86 22.41
N VAL A 85 4.83 -6.00 21.69
CA VAL A 85 5.78 -6.31 20.59
C VAL A 85 5.70 -5.29 19.45
N LEU A 86 4.51 -4.73 19.20
CA LEU A 86 4.34 -3.72 18.16
C LEU A 86 4.82 -2.31 18.56
N THR A 87 5.23 -2.11 19.83
CA THR A 87 5.70 -0.82 20.38
C THR A 87 7.23 -0.81 20.47
N PRO A 88 7.97 -0.18 19.52
CA PRO A 88 9.43 -0.30 19.45
C PRO A 88 10.16 0.17 20.71
N SER A 89 9.69 1.25 21.34
CA SER A 89 10.28 1.80 22.56
C SER A 89 10.20 0.84 23.75
N GLN A 90 9.16 0.01 23.82
CA GLN A 90 9.04 -1.02 24.85
C GLN A 90 9.95 -2.20 24.56
N VAL A 91 9.97 -2.65 23.31
CA VAL A 91 10.86 -3.74 22.88
C VAL A 91 12.33 -3.38 23.12
N SER A 92 12.76 -2.14 22.83
CA SER A 92 14.14 -1.70 23.05
C SER A 92 14.56 -1.65 24.52
N LEU A 93 13.60 -1.51 25.44
CA LEU A 93 13.85 -1.44 26.89
C LEU A 93 13.64 -2.81 27.58
N THR A 94 13.41 -3.87 26.81
CA THR A 94 13.15 -5.20 27.36
C THR A 94 14.46 -5.88 27.76
N GLU A 95 14.63 -6.12 29.06
CA GLU A 95 15.84 -6.77 29.63
C GLU A 95 15.61 -8.22 30.08
N LYS A 96 14.36 -8.71 30.02
CA LYS A 96 13.96 -10.03 30.54
C LYS A 96 13.34 -10.89 29.46
N ASN A 97 13.51 -12.21 29.59
CA ASN A 97 12.87 -13.21 28.77
C ASN A 97 12.58 -14.46 29.65
N PRO A 98 11.32 -14.88 29.84
CA PRO A 98 10.08 -14.33 29.28
C PRO A 98 9.69 -12.95 29.84
N VAL A 99 8.78 -12.27 29.14
CA VAL A 99 8.09 -11.05 29.61
C VAL A 99 6.62 -11.37 29.86
N ILE A 100 6.15 -11.09 31.08
CA ILE A 100 4.73 -11.15 31.43
C ILE A 100 4.15 -9.75 31.34
N VAL A 101 3.24 -9.54 30.39
CA VAL A 101 2.65 -8.24 30.05
C VAL A 101 1.33 -8.09 30.79
N LYS A 102 1.36 -7.35 31.91
CA LYS A 102 0.19 -7.13 32.76
C LYS A 102 -0.63 -5.91 32.33
N SER A 103 0.04 -4.84 31.90
CA SER A 103 -0.58 -3.58 31.52
C SER A 103 -0.98 -3.55 30.04
N THR A 104 -2.07 -2.84 29.75
CA THR A 104 -2.45 -2.54 28.38
C THR A 104 -1.73 -1.29 27.93
N VAL A 105 -1.08 -1.37 26.77
CA VAL A 105 -0.50 -0.22 26.10
C VAL A 105 -1.55 0.30 25.13
N GLU A 106 -2.02 1.52 25.36
CA GLU A 106 -2.88 2.19 24.39
C GLU A 106 -2.04 2.59 23.19
N ARG A 107 -2.42 2.07 22.02
CA ARG A 107 -1.83 2.50 20.77
C ARG A 107 -2.43 3.84 20.40
N GLU A 108 -1.61 4.82 20.05
CA GLU A 108 -2.10 6.04 19.40
C GLU A 108 -2.96 5.62 18.21
N LYS A 109 -4.23 6.05 18.23
CA LYS A 109 -5.16 5.80 17.14
C LYS A 109 -4.59 6.45 15.88
N ALA A 110 -4.77 5.80 14.73
CA ALA A 110 -4.50 6.43 13.45
C ALA A 110 -5.16 7.81 13.44
N VAL A 111 -4.35 8.86 13.22
CA VAL A 111 -4.82 10.25 13.19
C VAL A 111 -5.94 10.34 12.17
N GLU A 112 -7.06 10.93 12.60
CA GLU A 112 -8.24 11.11 11.78
C GLU A 112 -7.93 12.16 10.69
N ASP A 113 -7.81 11.71 9.45
CA ASP A 113 -7.50 12.59 8.32
C ASP A 113 -8.72 13.47 8.03
N LEU A 114 -8.60 14.78 8.27
CA LEU A 114 -9.62 15.74 7.87
C LEU A 114 -9.62 15.81 6.34
N LYS A 115 -10.74 15.46 5.70
CA LYS A 115 -10.92 15.41 4.24
C LYS A 115 -10.19 16.57 3.52
N GLY A 116 -9.18 16.22 2.72
CA GLY A 116 -8.47 17.18 1.87
C GLY A 116 -7.46 18.07 2.57
N VAL A 117 -7.14 17.86 3.85
CA VAL A 117 -6.14 18.63 4.60
C VAL A 117 -5.04 17.69 5.06
N ILE A 118 -3.79 17.97 4.65
CA ILE A 118 -2.59 17.31 5.17
C ILE A 118 -1.70 18.38 5.81
N ARG A 119 -1.19 18.15 7.01
CA ARG A 119 -0.16 19.01 7.63
C ARG A 119 1.22 18.39 7.52
N LEU A 120 2.28 19.20 7.64
CA LEU A 120 3.66 18.69 7.66
C LEU A 120 3.87 17.64 8.76
N LYS A 121 3.28 17.84 9.95
CA LYS A 121 3.34 16.87 11.05
C LYS A 121 2.68 15.52 10.74
N ASP A 122 1.64 15.52 9.91
CA ASP A 122 0.95 14.30 9.49
C ASP A 122 1.83 13.46 8.54
N LEU A 123 2.78 14.12 7.86
CA LEU A 123 3.81 13.48 7.03
C LEU A 123 5.05 13.05 7.82
N GLY A 124 5.06 13.23 9.15
CA GLY A 124 6.18 12.90 10.03
C GLY A 124 7.20 14.04 10.20
N TYR A 125 6.94 15.23 9.66
CA TYR A 125 7.79 16.41 9.86
C TYR A 125 7.23 17.26 10.99
N GLN A 126 7.91 17.28 12.14
CA GLN A 126 7.62 18.23 13.21
C GLN A 126 7.98 19.67 12.77
N ASN A 127 8.47 20.52 13.66
CA ASN A 127 9.06 21.78 13.26
C ASN A 127 10.40 21.54 12.56
N VAL A 128 10.59 22.16 11.40
CA VAL A 128 11.82 22.04 10.60
C VAL A 128 12.58 23.35 10.71
N VAL A 129 13.83 23.29 11.18
CA VAL A 129 14.71 24.46 11.28
C VAL A 129 15.71 24.41 10.14
N ILE A 130 15.72 25.47 9.33
CA ILE A 130 16.68 25.72 8.27
C ILE A 130 17.68 26.73 8.84
N SER A 131 18.93 26.32 9.07
CA SER A 131 19.98 27.13 9.70
C SER A 131 21.15 27.39 8.74
N GLY A 132 21.87 28.48 8.98
CA GLY A 132 23.06 28.87 8.23
C GLY A 132 22.83 30.14 7.40
N SER A 133 23.91 30.86 7.09
CA SER A 133 23.86 32.06 6.25
C SER A 133 23.69 31.70 4.77
N PHE A 134 23.26 32.69 3.98
CA PHE A 134 23.05 32.60 2.54
C PHE A 134 22.05 31.50 2.14
N HIS A 135 22.35 30.74 1.09
CA HIS A 135 21.43 29.76 0.53
C HIS A 135 21.35 28.52 1.40
N GLN A 136 20.16 28.31 1.96
CA GLN A 136 19.81 27.08 2.65
C GLN A 136 18.51 26.53 2.06
N SER A 137 18.32 25.23 2.18
CA SER A 137 17.12 24.60 1.61
C SER A 137 16.70 23.37 2.38
N THR A 138 15.42 23.06 2.26
CA THR A 138 14.85 21.79 2.69
C THR A 138 13.78 21.37 1.68
N SER A 139 13.45 20.09 1.67
CA SER A 139 12.43 19.56 0.77
C SER A 139 11.54 18.54 1.45
N PHE A 140 10.29 18.50 1.00
CA PHE A 140 9.25 17.60 1.45
C PHE A 140 8.59 16.98 0.25
N TYR A 141 8.32 15.67 0.31
CA TYR A 141 7.50 15.03 -0.70
C TYR A 141 6.07 14.93 -0.19
N VAL A 142 5.13 15.47 -0.97
CA VAL A 142 3.70 15.52 -0.59
C VAL A 142 2.90 14.80 -1.64
N THR A 143 1.99 13.93 -1.19
CA THR A 143 1.07 13.21 -2.07
C THR A 143 -0.36 13.68 -1.84
N VAL A 144 -1.19 13.58 -2.88
CA VAL A 144 -2.62 13.86 -2.78
C VAL A 144 -3.27 12.97 -1.70
N PRO A 145 -4.19 13.51 -0.87
CA PRO A 145 -4.95 12.74 0.08
C PRO A 145 -5.75 11.62 -0.60
N LYS A 146 -5.91 10.53 0.14
CA LYS A 146 -6.53 9.30 -0.37
C LYS A 146 -8.00 9.55 -0.73
N GLY A 147 -8.45 8.97 -1.84
CA GLY A 147 -9.82 9.10 -2.35
C GLY A 147 -10.01 10.17 -3.42
N TYR A 148 -9.07 11.11 -3.58
CA TYR A 148 -9.10 12.12 -4.64
C TYR A 148 -8.43 11.55 -5.90
N SER A 149 -9.20 11.34 -6.97
CA SER A 149 -8.65 10.93 -8.28
C SER A 149 -8.15 12.11 -9.11
N LYS A 150 -8.63 13.31 -8.79
CA LYS A 150 -8.24 14.56 -9.43
C LYS A 150 -8.38 15.70 -8.44
N ILE A 151 -7.41 16.59 -8.48
CA ILE A 151 -7.37 17.81 -7.71
C ILE A 151 -7.86 18.96 -8.59
N GLN A 152 -8.52 19.92 -7.97
CA GLN A 152 -9.18 21.03 -8.64
C GLN A 152 -8.54 22.36 -8.22
N GLU A 153 -8.90 23.40 -8.97
CA GLU A 153 -8.57 24.77 -8.60
C GLU A 153 -9.07 25.12 -7.20
N GLY A 154 -8.34 26.00 -6.52
CA GLY A 154 -8.56 26.31 -5.11
C GLY A 154 -7.75 25.43 -4.14
N SER A 155 -7.05 24.41 -4.64
CA SER A 155 -6.03 23.69 -3.87
C SER A 155 -4.81 24.58 -3.62
N PHE A 156 -4.26 24.57 -2.41
CA PHE A 156 -3.18 25.46 -2.01
C PHE A 156 -2.23 24.85 -0.99
N ILE A 157 -1.03 25.41 -0.95
CA ILE A 157 0.01 25.17 0.05
C ILE A 157 0.09 26.43 0.91
N GLU A 158 0.09 26.27 2.23
CA GLU A 158 0.35 27.36 3.18
C GLU A 158 1.48 26.95 4.10
N LEU A 159 2.60 27.65 3.96
CA LEU A 159 3.74 27.54 4.84
C LEU A 159 3.60 28.55 5.97
N ARG A 160 3.67 28.05 7.21
CA ARG A 160 3.76 28.88 8.41
C ARG A 160 5.21 28.88 8.86
N PHE A 161 5.78 30.05 9.06
CA PHE A 161 7.19 30.18 9.38
C PHE A 161 7.49 31.29 10.37
N ALA A 162 8.65 31.19 10.99
CA ALA A 162 9.28 32.23 11.78
C ALA A 162 10.76 32.30 11.38
N HIS A 163 11.40 33.43 11.53
CA HIS A 163 12.81 33.58 11.20
C HIS A 163 13.56 34.44 12.21
N SER A 164 14.87 34.36 12.16
CA SER A 164 15.73 35.14 13.04
C SER A 164 15.52 36.65 12.81
N PRO A 165 15.36 37.45 13.88
CA PRO A 165 15.33 38.91 13.77
C PRO A 165 16.69 39.51 13.41
N ALA A 166 17.78 38.72 13.42
CA ALA A 166 19.11 39.17 13.04
C ALA A 166 19.32 39.26 11.51
N LEU A 167 18.39 38.71 10.72
CA LEU A 167 18.45 38.75 9.26
C LEU A 167 18.27 40.17 8.73
N ASP A 168 18.98 40.49 7.66
CA ASP A 168 18.81 41.76 6.93
C ASP A 168 17.49 41.72 6.14
N PRO A 169 16.50 42.55 6.48
CA PRO A 169 15.14 42.46 5.94
C PRO A 169 15.05 42.88 4.47
N GLU A 170 16.04 43.61 3.94
CA GLU A 170 16.03 44.03 2.54
C GLU A 170 16.60 42.98 1.59
N LYS A 171 17.40 42.06 2.13
CA LYS A 171 18.13 41.06 1.33
C LYS A 171 17.69 39.63 1.61
N SER A 172 17.04 39.37 2.74
CA SER A 172 16.64 38.02 3.12
C SER A 172 15.30 37.63 2.53
N ILE A 173 15.19 36.41 2.00
CA ILE A 173 14.00 35.95 1.27
C ILE A 173 13.75 34.46 1.51
N ILE A 174 12.47 34.07 1.57
CA ILE A 174 12.02 32.68 1.48
C ILE A 174 11.33 32.46 0.14
N THR A 175 11.57 31.32 -0.51
CA THR A 175 10.95 30.95 -1.79
C THR A 175 10.47 29.51 -1.75
N LEU A 176 9.20 29.31 -2.14
CA LEU A 176 8.58 28.00 -2.30
C LEU A 176 8.70 27.54 -3.76
N TYR A 177 9.19 26.32 -3.95
CA TYR A 177 9.30 25.63 -5.23
C TYR A 177 8.41 24.40 -5.27
N ILE A 178 7.83 24.11 -6.44
CA ILE A 178 7.10 22.87 -6.73
C ILE A 178 7.78 22.17 -7.90
N ASP A 179 8.29 20.96 -7.67
CA ASP A 179 9.09 20.17 -8.62
C ASP A 179 10.24 20.97 -9.26
N GLY A 180 10.93 21.76 -8.45
CA GLY A 180 12.06 22.60 -8.89
C GLY A 180 11.69 23.91 -9.57
N ILE A 181 10.40 24.22 -9.73
CA ILE A 181 9.92 25.50 -10.30
C ILE A 181 9.58 26.48 -9.16
N PRO A 182 10.16 27.70 -9.12
CA PRO A 182 9.81 28.70 -8.11
C PRO A 182 8.39 29.19 -8.33
N ILE A 183 7.55 29.14 -7.29
CA ILE A 183 6.14 29.54 -7.39
C ILE A 183 5.89 30.89 -6.72
N LYS A 184 6.45 31.12 -5.54
CA LYS A 184 6.29 32.38 -4.80
C LYS A 184 7.44 32.62 -3.84
N SER A 185 7.79 33.89 -3.67
CA SER A 185 8.79 34.35 -2.70
C SER A 185 8.21 35.43 -1.80
N GLU A 186 8.77 35.55 -0.60
CA GLU A 186 8.44 36.58 0.37
C GLU A 186 9.70 37.06 1.09
N LYS A 187 9.81 38.37 1.35
CA LYS A 187 10.90 38.91 2.15
C LYS A 187 10.78 38.40 3.58
N LEU A 188 11.91 38.12 4.22
CA LEU A 188 12.00 37.83 5.64
C LEU A 188 12.23 39.16 6.37
N ASP A 189 11.17 39.81 6.81
CA ASP A 189 11.18 41.18 7.34
C ASP A 189 10.51 41.31 8.71
N GLY A 190 10.49 42.52 9.25
CA GLY A 190 9.92 42.79 10.58
C GLY A 190 8.47 42.34 10.78
N LYS A 191 7.69 42.12 9.71
CA LYS A 191 6.27 41.76 9.78
C LYS A 191 6.05 40.26 9.95
N ASN A 192 7.02 39.42 9.57
CA ASN A 192 6.88 37.96 9.56
C ASN A 192 7.94 37.21 10.39
N ILE A 193 8.58 37.91 11.35
CA ILE A 193 9.53 37.35 12.30
C ILE A 193 8.95 36.14 13.05
N GLU A 194 7.75 36.27 13.64
CA GLU A 194 7.17 35.21 14.49
C GLU A 194 6.03 34.43 13.82
N ASN A 195 5.27 35.06 12.93
CA ASN A 195 4.02 34.52 12.39
C ASN A 195 3.92 34.70 10.86
N GLY A 196 5.00 34.40 10.14
CA GLY A 196 5.02 34.43 8.69
C GLY A 196 4.09 33.41 8.07
N ILE A 197 3.40 33.81 6.99
CA ILE A 197 2.49 32.94 6.23
C ILE A 197 2.74 33.13 4.74
N LEU A 198 3.30 32.11 4.10
CA LEU A 198 3.46 32.05 2.65
C LEU A 198 2.44 31.07 2.07
N ARG A 199 1.34 31.61 1.54
CA ARG A 199 0.30 30.83 0.84
C ARG A 199 0.43 30.92 -0.68
N VAL A 200 0.30 29.78 -1.34
CA VAL A 200 0.45 29.56 -2.78
C VAL A 200 -0.63 28.60 -3.30
N ASN A 201 -1.35 28.97 -4.35
CA ASN A 201 -2.24 28.03 -5.04
C ASN A 201 -1.42 27.05 -5.88
N ILE A 202 -1.85 25.79 -5.96
CA ILE A 202 -1.21 24.79 -6.83
C ILE A 202 -1.47 25.20 -8.30
N PRO A 203 -0.43 25.35 -9.14
CA PRO A 203 -0.58 25.73 -10.54
C PRO A 203 -1.44 24.75 -11.35
N GLN A 204 -2.18 25.25 -12.35
CA GLN A 204 -3.10 24.43 -13.17
C GLN A 204 -2.42 23.22 -13.83
N ASP A 205 -1.20 23.38 -14.34
CA ASP A 205 -0.40 22.34 -14.97
C ASP A 205 0.06 21.24 -14.00
N LYS A 206 -0.02 21.51 -12.70
CA LYS A 206 0.33 20.59 -11.61
C LYS A 206 -0.87 19.87 -11.00
N LEU A 207 -2.11 20.26 -11.33
CA LEU A 207 -3.35 19.69 -10.77
C LEU A 207 -3.63 18.24 -11.19
N ASN A 208 -3.04 17.77 -12.29
CA ASN A 208 -3.22 16.39 -12.78
C ASN A 208 -2.19 15.40 -12.19
N GLN A 209 -1.34 15.86 -11.25
CA GLN A 209 -0.31 15.04 -10.61
C GLN A 209 -0.81 14.49 -9.27
N LEU A 210 -0.22 13.37 -8.83
CA LEU A 210 -0.61 12.69 -7.58
C LEU A 210 0.37 12.95 -6.42
N GLY A 211 1.41 13.72 -6.67
CA GLY A 211 2.36 14.18 -5.66
C GLY A 211 3.39 15.13 -6.26
N TRP A 212 4.08 15.86 -5.38
CA TRP A 212 5.05 16.89 -5.74
C TRP A 212 6.23 16.87 -4.79
N ASN A 213 7.38 17.29 -5.30
CA ASN A 213 8.49 17.70 -4.46
C ASN A 213 8.33 19.19 -4.11
N ILE A 214 8.12 19.48 -2.82
CA ILE A 214 8.00 20.83 -2.30
C ILE A 214 9.35 21.22 -1.72
N GLU A 215 10.02 22.17 -2.35
CA GLU A 215 11.34 22.65 -1.90
C GLU A 215 11.20 24.08 -1.38
N ILE A 216 11.75 24.33 -0.19
CA ILE A 216 11.82 25.66 0.41
C ILE A 216 13.28 26.08 0.35
N LYS A 217 13.55 27.20 -0.32
CA LYS A 217 14.85 27.85 -0.31
C LYS A 217 14.76 29.15 0.45
N VAL A 218 15.72 29.37 1.32
CA VAL A 218 15.89 30.63 2.03
C VAL A 218 17.24 31.21 1.66
N TYR A 219 17.29 32.54 1.58
CA TYR A 219 18.53 33.29 1.57
C TYR A 219 18.61 34.10 2.86
N HIS A 220 19.42 33.64 3.80
CA HIS A 220 19.64 34.32 5.07
C HIS A 220 20.80 35.30 4.94
N TYR A 221 20.52 36.57 4.68
CA TYR A 221 21.57 37.57 4.64
C TYR A 221 21.79 38.19 6.03
N LEU A 222 23.04 38.29 6.46
CA LEU A 222 23.44 39.07 7.63
C LEU A 222 24.33 40.22 7.13
N SER A 223 24.17 41.41 7.69
CA SER A 223 24.89 42.59 7.18
C SER A 223 26.42 42.50 7.39
N ASN A 224 26.89 41.69 8.35
CA ASN A 224 28.32 41.47 8.65
C ASN A 224 28.65 39.97 8.78
N VAL A 225 28.87 39.30 7.64
CA VAL A 225 29.29 37.89 7.60
C VAL A 225 30.81 37.79 7.53
N ASP A 226 31.38 37.00 8.43
CA ASP A 226 32.77 36.60 8.53
C ASP A 226 32.88 35.11 8.15
N CYS A 227 33.52 34.81 7.03
CA CYS A 227 33.54 33.46 6.45
C CYS A 227 34.22 32.41 7.36
N ASP A 228 35.00 32.83 8.35
CA ASP A 228 35.64 31.93 9.32
C ASP A 228 34.72 31.56 10.48
N LYS A 229 33.52 32.16 10.57
CA LYS A 229 32.54 31.93 11.63
C LYS A 229 31.34 31.13 11.14
N ARG A 230 30.78 30.34 12.07
CA ARG A 230 29.51 29.64 11.87
C ARG A 230 28.37 30.52 12.36
N TYR A 231 27.34 30.65 11.53
CA TYR A 231 26.17 31.48 11.81
C TYR A 231 24.89 30.66 12.05
N ASP A 232 25.01 29.34 12.22
CA ASP A 232 23.89 28.40 12.31
C ASP A 232 22.92 28.73 13.47
N GLU A 233 23.43 29.35 14.53
CA GLU A 233 22.67 29.73 15.74
C GLU A 233 21.92 31.07 15.58
N VAL A 234 22.35 31.93 14.65
CA VAL A 234 21.82 33.30 14.49
C VAL A 234 21.11 33.53 13.16
N ALA A 235 21.41 32.75 12.13
CA ALA A 235 20.72 32.76 10.84
C ALA A 235 19.87 31.50 10.74
N TRP A 236 18.56 31.64 10.95
CA TRP A 236 17.63 30.53 10.91
C TRP A 236 16.25 30.96 10.41
N THR A 237 15.54 30.01 9.80
CA THR A 237 14.11 30.05 9.53
C THR A 237 13.50 28.73 9.99
N ARG A 238 12.47 28.80 10.81
CA ARG A 238 11.68 27.64 11.27
C ARG A 238 10.41 27.55 10.44
N ILE A 239 10.16 26.40 9.84
CA ILE A 239 8.87 26.02 9.25
C ILE A 239 8.07 25.25 10.29
N ASP A 240 6.85 25.69 10.55
CA ASP A 240 5.97 25.06 11.52
C ASP A 240 5.37 23.77 10.98
N GLY A 241 5.31 22.72 11.81
CA GLY A 241 4.68 21.44 11.46
C GLY A 241 3.18 21.56 11.18
N ASP A 242 2.52 22.65 11.60
CA ASP A 242 1.14 23.00 11.26
C ASP A 242 0.99 23.70 9.89
N SER A 243 2.07 23.87 9.13
CA SER A 243 1.99 24.19 7.70
C SER A 243 1.13 23.16 6.98
N LEU A 244 0.25 23.61 6.07
CA LEU A 244 -0.84 22.81 5.55
C LEU A 244 -0.86 22.75 4.02
N PHE A 245 -1.30 21.61 3.53
CA PHE A 245 -1.62 21.32 2.14
C PHE A 245 -3.12 21.07 2.07
N TYR A 246 -3.82 21.94 1.33
CA TYR A 246 -5.25 21.87 1.14
C TYR A 246 -5.59 21.44 -0.28
N PHE A 247 -6.44 20.43 -0.39
CA PHE A 247 -6.82 19.80 -1.65
C PHE A 247 -8.32 19.90 -1.85
N VAL A 248 -8.70 20.56 -2.94
CA VAL A 248 -10.08 20.59 -3.45
C VAL A 248 -10.19 19.52 -4.53
N GLY A 249 -11.26 18.73 -4.53
CA GLY A 249 -11.45 17.71 -5.55
C GLY A 249 -12.60 16.78 -5.24
N GLU A 250 -12.96 15.98 -6.24
CA GLU A 250 -14.02 14.99 -6.14
C GLU A 250 -13.42 13.61 -5.84
N SER A 251 -14.07 12.88 -4.94
CA SER A 251 -13.73 11.48 -4.76
C SER A 251 -14.08 10.69 -6.02
N SER A 252 -13.18 9.82 -6.49
CA SER A 252 -13.47 8.93 -7.63
C SER A 252 -14.82 8.25 -7.46
N LYS A 253 -15.76 8.44 -8.40
CA LYS A 253 -17.00 7.65 -8.45
C LYS A 253 -16.73 6.22 -8.94
N GLU A 254 -15.66 6.01 -9.67
CA GLU A 254 -15.32 4.72 -10.26
C GLU A 254 -14.40 3.91 -9.34
N THR A 255 -14.64 2.62 -9.26
CA THR A 255 -13.86 1.69 -8.44
C THR A 255 -12.57 1.31 -9.15
N ASP A 256 -11.42 1.47 -8.51
CA ASP A 256 -10.13 1.04 -9.07
C ASP A 256 -9.39 0.13 -8.07
N LEU A 257 -8.79 -0.95 -8.56
CA LEU A 257 -8.03 -1.90 -7.75
C LEU A 257 -6.84 -1.23 -7.08
N SER A 258 -6.33 -0.14 -7.64
CA SER A 258 -5.26 0.63 -7.02
C SER A 258 -5.68 1.26 -5.69
N ASP A 259 -6.99 1.45 -5.46
CA ASP A 259 -7.55 1.93 -4.18
C ASP A 259 -7.47 0.88 -3.06
N LEU A 260 -7.27 -0.40 -3.39
CA LEU A 260 -6.98 -1.44 -2.39
C LEU A 260 -5.71 -1.12 -1.61
N TRP A 261 -4.71 -0.60 -2.32
CA TRP A 261 -3.37 -0.37 -1.82
C TRP A 261 -3.15 1.04 -1.27
N LYS A 262 -4.05 1.96 -1.63
CA LYS A 262 -3.89 3.40 -1.40
C LYS A 262 -4.96 4.02 -0.52
N GLY A 263 -6.11 3.38 -0.29
CA GLY A 263 -7.25 4.00 0.42
C GLY A 263 -7.01 4.24 1.91
N ASP A 264 -7.67 5.25 2.48
CA ASP A 264 -7.77 5.42 3.93
C ASP A 264 -9.05 4.72 4.41
N ARG A 265 -8.89 3.73 5.29
CA ARG A 265 -10.00 2.90 5.74
C ARG A 265 -9.89 2.72 7.24
N LYS A 266 -10.90 3.18 7.98
CA LYS A 266 -10.96 2.95 9.43
C LYS A 266 -10.91 1.45 9.74
N GLU A 267 -11.69 0.67 8.98
CA GLU A 267 -11.75 -0.78 9.11
C GLU A 267 -11.78 -1.45 7.73
N ILE A 268 -11.11 -2.59 7.61
CA ILE A 268 -11.12 -3.42 6.41
C ILE A 268 -11.55 -4.82 6.79
N TYR A 269 -12.61 -5.31 6.16
CA TYR A 269 -13.10 -6.65 6.39
C TYR A 269 -12.51 -7.60 5.35
N VAL A 270 -11.94 -8.71 5.80
CA VAL A 270 -11.49 -9.81 4.96
C VAL A 270 -12.46 -10.97 5.13
N TRP A 271 -13.06 -11.42 4.05
CA TRP A 271 -14.00 -12.52 4.04
C TRP A 271 -13.32 -13.79 3.49
N LEU A 272 -12.98 -14.69 4.41
CA LEU A 272 -12.28 -15.95 4.15
C LEU A 272 -13.23 -17.14 4.23
N SER A 273 -12.82 -18.25 3.61
CA SER A 273 -13.51 -19.54 3.76
C SER A 273 -13.54 -19.97 5.24
N LYS A 274 -14.41 -20.91 5.60
CA LYS A 274 -14.55 -21.36 7.00
C LYS A 274 -13.25 -21.97 7.54
N ASN A 275 -12.52 -22.67 6.67
CA ASN A 275 -11.26 -23.33 6.98
C ASN A 275 -10.24 -22.92 5.90
N PRO A 276 -9.64 -21.72 5.99
CA PRO A 276 -8.73 -21.27 4.95
C PRO A 276 -7.43 -22.08 4.95
N SER A 277 -6.83 -22.25 3.78
CA SER A 277 -5.49 -22.84 3.67
C SER A 277 -4.42 -21.89 4.21
N SER A 278 -3.23 -22.43 4.50
CA SER A 278 -2.06 -21.60 4.83
C SER A 278 -1.74 -20.61 3.71
N TYR A 279 -1.97 -20.97 2.45
CA TYR A 279 -1.76 -20.08 1.31
C TYR A 279 -2.77 -18.93 1.28
N GLU A 280 -4.03 -19.15 1.63
CA GLU A 280 -5.03 -18.08 1.74
C GLU A 280 -4.64 -17.07 2.84
N LEU A 281 -4.24 -17.59 4.02
CA LEU A 281 -3.78 -16.76 5.14
C LEU A 281 -2.49 -15.99 4.78
N SER A 282 -1.58 -16.64 4.07
CA SER A 282 -0.32 -16.05 3.60
C SER A 282 -0.55 -14.95 2.58
N LEU A 283 -1.47 -15.16 1.62
CA LEU A 283 -1.83 -14.15 0.63
C LEU A 283 -2.47 -12.93 1.29
N ILE A 284 -3.46 -13.11 2.16
CA ILE A 284 -4.09 -11.99 2.87
C ILE A 284 -3.07 -11.26 3.74
N SER A 285 -2.22 -11.99 4.47
CA SER A 285 -1.19 -11.35 5.30
C SER A 285 -0.20 -10.55 4.45
N THR A 286 0.15 -11.06 3.27
CA THR A 286 0.99 -10.35 2.29
C THR A 286 0.30 -9.09 1.80
N ILE A 287 -0.99 -9.15 1.44
CA ILE A 287 -1.79 -7.98 1.05
C ILE A 287 -1.83 -6.95 2.18
N VAL A 288 -2.12 -7.38 3.41
CA VAL A 288 -2.19 -6.54 4.61
C VAL A 288 -0.85 -5.84 4.88
N GLY A 289 0.26 -6.56 4.75
CA GLY A 289 1.60 -5.99 4.85
C GLY A 289 1.90 -5.01 3.71
N LYS A 290 1.52 -5.33 2.47
CA LYS A 290 1.69 -4.44 1.31
C LYS A 290 0.89 -3.15 1.45
N VAL A 291 -0.35 -3.23 1.95
CA VAL A 291 -1.14 -2.05 2.29
C VAL A 291 -0.40 -1.20 3.33
N GLY A 292 0.14 -1.80 4.40
CA GLY A 292 0.95 -1.08 5.39
C GLY A 292 2.22 -0.46 4.79
N GLN A 293 2.90 -1.20 3.93
CA GLN A 293 4.12 -0.79 3.22
C GLN A 293 3.89 0.44 2.35
N ILE A 294 2.77 0.48 1.61
CA ILE A 294 2.43 1.55 0.68
C ILE A 294 1.84 2.76 1.40
N THR A 295 0.95 2.51 2.36
CA THR A 295 0.21 3.59 3.04
C THR A 295 0.98 4.23 4.18
N GLY A 296 1.94 3.51 4.77
CA GLY A 296 2.58 3.91 6.02
C GLY A 296 1.64 3.88 7.24
N SER A 297 0.40 3.43 7.06
CA SER A 297 -0.68 3.50 8.07
C SER A 297 -0.97 2.13 8.67
N ASN A 298 -1.36 2.13 9.95
CA ASN A 298 -1.84 0.96 10.66
C ASN A 298 -3.37 0.92 10.67
N TYR A 299 -3.97 0.02 9.90
CA TYR A 299 -5.43 -0.16 9.77
C TYR A 299 -5.97 -1.25 10.69
N ILE A 300 -7.27 -1.17 11.01
CA ILE A 300 -7.98 -2.23 11.73
C ILE A 300 -8.49 -3.25 10.72
N TRP A 301 -7.94 -4.46 10.78
CA TRP A 301 -8.34 -5.58 9.93
C TRP A 301 -9.25 -6.52 10.71
N LYS A 302 -10.43 -6.81 10.16
CA LYS A 302 -11.41 -7.74 10.73
C LYS A 302 -11.62 -8.91 9.79
N VAL A 303 -11.77 -10.11 10.33
CA VAL A 303 -11.97 -11.32 9.52
C VAL A 303 -13.39 -11.84 9.69
N ILE A 304 -14.01 -12.19 8.57
CA ILE A 304 -15.30 -12.88 8.48
C ILE A 304 -15.01 -14.31 8.00
N TRP A 305 -15.49 -15.29 8.75
CA TRP A 305 -15.26 -16.71 8.47
C TRP A 305 -16.46 -17.36 7.80
N GLY A 306 -16.24 -18.09 6.71
CA GLY A 306 -17.25 -18.93 6.08
C GLY A 306 -18.52 -18.17 5.73
N GLU A 307 -19.66 -18.62 6.26
CA GLU A 307 -20.98 -18.02 5.97
C GLU A 307 -21.40 -16.94 6.98
N ASP A 308 -20.55 -16.58 7.95
CA ASP A 308 -20.86 -15.66 9.06
C ASP A 308 -20.90 -14.17 8.64
N LEU A 309 -21.42 -13.91 7.45
CA LEU A 309 -21.57 -12.58 6.90
C LEU A 309 -22.75 -11.86 7.57
N LYS A 310 -22.49 -11.15 8.67
CA LYS A 310 -23.50 -10.29 9.32
C LYS A 310 -23.64 -8.99 8.53
N GLU A 311 -24.79 -8.79 7.88
CA GLU A 311 -25.06 -7.65 6.99
C GLU A 311 -24.77 -6.29 7.63
N ASP A 312 -25.05 -6.12 8.93
CA ASP A 312 -24.83 -4.84 9.61
C ASP A 312 -23.35 -4.47 9.78
N LEU A 313 -22.44 -5.45 9.79
CA LEU A 313 -20.99 -5.19 9.90
C LEU A 313 -20.40 -4.69 8.57
N ILE A 314 -21.01 -5.09 7.46
CA ILE A 314 -20.49 -4.86 6.11
C ILE A 314 -21.18 -3.71 5.37
N LYS A 315 -22.32 -3.21 5.88
CA LYS A 315 -23.02 -2.08 5.29
C LYS A 315 -22.14 -0.85 5.17
N ASN A 316 -21.24 -0.57 6.11
CA ASN A 316 -20.47 0.68 6.11
C ASN A 316 -18.97 0.49 5.90
N ASN A 317 -18.56 -0.69 5.40
CA ASN A 317 -17.14 -1.00 5.25
C ASN A 317 -16.84 -1.71 3.93
N SER A 318 -15.67 -1.42 3.39
CA SER A 318 -15.15 -2.13 2.23
C SER A 318 -14.69 -3.54 2.61
N ILE A 319 -14.92 -4.49 1.69
CA ILE A 319 -14.69 -5.92 1.92
C ILE A 319 -13.65 -6.44 0.92
N ILE A 320 -12.76 -7.32 1.38
CA ILE A 320 -11.90 -8.15 0.55
C ILE A 320 -12.40 -9.59 0.65
N PHE A 321 -13.04 -10.08 -0.40
CA PHE A 321 -13.39 -11.48 -0.55
C PHE A 321 -12.19 -12.25 -1.12
N LEU A 322 -11.85 -13.37 -0.50
CA LEU A 322 -10.94 -14.37 -1.06
C LEU A 322 -11.66 -15.72 -1.12
N GLY A 323 -11.64 -16.35 -2.29
CA GLY A 323 -12.27 -17.65 -2.50
C GLY A 323 -11.87 -18.30 -3.82
N ARG A 324 -12.13 -19.61 -3.91
CA ARG A 324 -11.88 -20.38 -5.13
C ARG A 324 -12.88 -20.01 -6.23
N PHE A 325 -12.56 -20.36 -7.47
CA PHE A 325 -13.49 -20.17 -8.59
C PHE A 325 -14.84 -20.88 -8.42
N ASN A 326 -14.89 -21.98 -7.68
CA ASN A 326 -16.10 -22.74 -7.39
C ASN A 326 -16.66 -22.51 -5.97
N ASP A 327 -16.31 -21.40 -5.34
CA ASP A 327 -16.75 -21.09 -3.99
C ASP A 327 -18.24 -20.69 -3.97
N ASP A 328 -19.07 -21.42 -3.24
CA ASP A 328 -20.53 -21.19 -3.17
C ASP A 328 -20.89 -19.78 -2.66
N ARG A 329 -20.00 -19.15 -1.87
CA ARG A 329 -20.19 -17.78 -1.37
C ARG A 329 -20.25 -16.75 -2.50
N LEU A 330 -19.70 -17.05 -3.68
CA LEU A 330 -19.77 -16.19 -4.86
C LEU A 330 -21.20 -15.87 -5.27
N ASN A 331 -22.16 -16.74 -4.97
CA ASN A 331 -23.57 -16.50 -5.28
C ASN A 331 -24.09 -15.22 -4.60
N LYS A 332 -23.62 -14.92 -3.39
CA LYS A 332 -24.00 -13.71 -2.62
C LYS A 332 -23.46 -12.41 -3.23
N ILE A 333 -22.38 -12.48 -4.01
CA ILE A 333 -21.69 -11.31 -4.58
C ILE A 333 -21.67 -11.29 -6.11
N SER A 334 -22.35 -12.26 -6.74
CA SER A 334 -22.33 -12.49 -8.19
C SER A 334 -22.65 -11.25 -9.02
N ASN A 335 -23.59 -10.41 -8.56
CA ASN A 335 -23.99 -9.16 -9.23
C ASN A 335 -22.88 -8.09 -9.25
N ALA A 336 -21.86 -8.20 -8.40
CA ALA A 336 -20.73 -7.28 -8.30
C ALA A 336 -19.45 -7.82 -8.99
N LEU A 337 -19.50 -9.02 -9.58
CA LEU A 337 -18.36 -9.58 -10.29
C LEU A 337 -18.32 -9.06 -11.73
N TRP A 338 -17.20 -8.46 -12.13
CA TRP A 338 -16.89 -8.16 -13.53
C TRP A 338 -16.56 -9.41 -14.33
N VAL A 339 -15.89 -10.37 -13.69
CA VAL A 339 -15.52 -11.65 -14.28
C VAL A 339 -16.00 -12.77 -13.37
N LYS A 340 -16.91 -13.60 -13.90
CA LYS A 340 -17.46 -14.77 -13.21
C LYS A 340 -16.85 -16.05 -13.80
N PRO A 341 -16.23 -16.91 -12.99
CA PRO A 341 -15.82 -18.25 -13.44
C PRO A 341 -17.05 -19.13 -13.70
N GLU A 342 -17.00 -19.91 -14.79
CA GLU A 342 -18.00 -20.92 -15.17
C GLU A 342 -17.28 -22.14 -15.74
N GLY A 343 -16.89 -23.06 -14.86
CA GLY A 343 -16.02 -24.19 -15.22
C GLY A 343 -14.63 -23.69 -15.66
N GLU A 344 -14.23 -24.02 -16.89
CA GLU A 344 -12.99 -23.52 -17.51
C GLU A 344 -13.16 -22.17 -18.23
N LYS A 345 -14.37 -21.61 -18.25
CA LYS A 345 -14.70 -20.36 -18.94
C LYS A 345 -14.87 -19.20 -17.96
N PHE A 346 -14.74 -17.99 -18.48
CA PHE A 346 -15.00 -16.77 -17.73
C PHE A 346 -16.05 -15.91 -18.45
N LEU A 347 -17.12 -15.58 -17.73
CA LEU A 347 -18.18 -14.70 -18.20
C LEU A 347 -17.94 -13.28 -17.71
N PHE A 348 -17.94 -12.32 -18.63
CA PHE A 348 -17.78 -10.91 -18.30
C PHE A 348 -19.15 -10.24 -18.07
N LYS A 349 -19.22 -9.32 -17.11
CA LYS A 349 -20.39 -8.50 -16.83
C LYS A 349 -20.57 -7.49 -17.97
N LYS A 350 -21.68 -7.66 -18.73
CA LYS A 350 -22.04 -6.96 -19.98
C LYS A 350 -21.16 -7.32 -21.17
N ASP A 351 -21.72 -7.12 -22.37
CA ASP A 351 -21.18 -7.33 -23.73
C ASP A 351 -19.85 -6.60 -23.98
N LEU A 352 -18.81 -6.90 -23.20
CA LEU A 352 -17.44 -6.49 -23.47
C LEU A 352 -16.90 -7.16 -24.75
N GLY A 353 -17.65 -8.12 -25.32
CA GLY A 353 -17.28 -8.83 -26.54
C GLY A 353 -16.03 -9.69 -26.39
N LEU A 354 -15.55 -9.87 -25.16
CA LEU A 354 -14.35 -10.62 -24.85
C LEU A 354 -14.75 -12.03 -24.39
N TYR A 355 -14.77 -12.95 -25.35
CA TYR A 355 -14.78 -14.38 -25.09
C TYR A 355 -13.34 -14.86 -25.12
N PHE A 356 -12.85 -15.27 -23.96
CA PHE A 356 -11.50 -15.79 -23.81
C PHE A 356 -11.50 -17.31 -23.94
N ASP A 357 -11.80 -17.81 -25.13
CA ASP A 357 -11.62 -19.24 -25.39
C ASP A 357 -10.12 -19.59 -25.29
N GLY A 358 -9.77 -20.51 -24.39
CA GLY A 358 -8.40 -20.98 -24.16
C GLY A 358 -7.56 -20.17 -23.16
N PHE A 359 -8.13 -19.15 -22.50
CA PHE A 359 -7.39 -18.35 -21.51
C PHE A 359 -7.48 -18.99 -20.12
N ASN A 360 -6.44 -19.76 -19.78
CA ASN A 360 -6.33 -20.43 -18.48
C ASN A 360 -5.79 -19.42 -17.44
N THR A 361 -6.67 -18.80 -16.66
CA THR A 361 -6.27 -17.86 -15.59
C THR A 361 -6.04 -18.58 -14.28
N GLU A 362 -5.02 -18.17 -13.54
CA GLU A 362 -4.75 -18.69 -12.19
C GLU A 362 -5.49 -17.88 -11.14
N VAL A 363 -5.42 -16.54 -11.26
CA VAL A 363 -5.95 -15.61 -10.26
C VAL A 363 -6.56 -14.38 -10.91
N ILE A 364 -7.68 -13.93 -10.37
CA ILE A 364 -8.40 -12.72 -10.78
C ILE A 364 -8.58 -11.83 -9.55
N PHE A 365 -8.06 -10.61 -9.62
CA PHE A 365 -8.42 -9.54 -8.71
C PHE A 365 -9.45 -8.68 -9.42
N GLN A 366 -10.52 -8.29 -8.74
CA GLN A 366 -11.52 -7.40 -9.31
C GLN A 366 -12.13 -6.52 -8.23
N VAL A 367 -12.64 -5.35 -8.64
CA VAL A 367 -13.33 -4.43 -7.74
C VAL A 367 -14.59 -3.87 -8.40
N ASP A 368 -15.66 -3.83 -7.63
CA ASP A 368 -16.89 -3.09 -7.96
C ASP A 368 -17.51 -2.59 -6.65
N ARG A 369 -18.61 -1.85 -6.76
CA ARG A 369 -19.40 -1.44 -5.60
C ARG A 369 -19.97 -2.66 -4.89
N SER A 370 -19.89 -2.64 -3.56
CA SER A 370 -20.39 -3.72 -2.73
C SER A 370 -21.90 -3.90 -2.96
N PRO A 371 -22.38 -5.16 -3.13
CA PRO A 371 -23.80 -5.43 -3.26
C PRO A 371 -24.57 -5.15 -1.95
N PHE A 372 -23.85 -5.06 -0.82
CA PHE A 372 -24.40 -4.79 0.50
C PHE A 372 -24.52 -3.29 0.79
N ASN A 373 -23.65 -2.47 0.19
CA ASN A 373 -23.78 -1.01 0.15
C ASN A 373 -23.01 -0.42 -1.03
N LYS A 374 -23.72 0.31 -1.91
CA LYS A 374 -23.15 0.93 -3.11
C LYS A 374 -22.15 2.06 -2.84
N SER A 375 -22.06 2.60 -1.62
CA SER A 375 -21.01 3.58 -1.27
C SER A 375 -19.66 2.93 -0.98
N GLU A 376 -19.64 1.63 -0.68
CA GLU A 376 -18.44 0.87 -0.32
C GLU A 376 -17.95 -0.01 -1.47
N ASN A 377 -16.69 -0.40 -1.41
CA ASN A 377 -16.06 -1.24 -2.43
C ASN A 377 -15.99 -2.70 -1.99
N LEU A 378 -16.29 -3.61 -2.92
CA LEU A 378 -15.99 -5.03 -2.79
C LEU A 378 -14.79 -5.36 -3.67
N TYR A 379 -13.69 -5.73 -3.03
CA TYR A 379 -12.54 -6.33 -3.68
C TYR A 379 -12.73 -7.84 -3.65
N THR A 380 -12.59 -8.49 -4.80
CA THR A 380 -12.72 -9.94 -4.92
C THR A 380 -11.43 -10.50 -5.49
N ILE A 381 -10.85 -11.47 -4.81
CA ILE A 381 -9.68 -12.22 -5.24
C ILE A 381 -10.13 -13.65 -5.42
N LEU A 382 -10.14 -14.10 -6.68
CA LEU A 382 -10.54 -15.45 -7.06
C LEU A 382 -9.35 -16.23 -7.56
N TYR A 383 -9.24 -17.48 -7.17
CA TYR A 383 -8.11 -18.33 -7.55
C TYR A 383 -8.55 -19.75 -7.94
N ASN A 384 -7.73 -20.42 -8.75
CA ASN A 384 -7.99 -21.80 -9.16
C ASN A 384 -7.66 -22.80 -8.05
N ASP A 385 -6.42 -22.78 -7.56
CA ASP A 385 -5.91 -23.70 -6.55
C ASP A 385 -4.78 -23.06 -5.71
N ASP A 386 -4.25 -23.82 -4.76
CA ASP A 386 -3.23 -23.33 -3.84
C ASP A 386 -1.91 -22.96 -4.54
N SER A 387 -1.60 -23.55 -5.70
CA SER A 387 -0.43 -23.17 -6.51
C SER A 387 -0.62 -21.79 -7.16
N SER A 388 -1.86 -21.43 -7.51
CA SER A 388 -2.23 -20.09 -7.98
C SER A 388 -1.94 -19.02 -6.91
N LEU A 389 -2.20 -19.34 -5.64
CA LEU A 389 -1.95 -18.44 -4.51
C LEU A 389 -0.45 -18.23 -4.30
N LEU A 390 0.36 -19.29 -4.36
CA LEU A 390 1.83 -19.19 -4.29
C LEU A 390 2.39 -18.25 -5.35
N LYS A 391 2.03 -18.45 -6.62
CA LYS A 391 2.46 -17.56 -7.72
C LYS A 391 2.07 -16.09 -7.46
N THR A 392 0.92 -15.87 -6.82
CA THR A 392 0.44 -14.53 -6.49
C THR A 392 1.24 -13.91 -5.34
N ILE A 393 1.60 -14.69 -4.32
CA ILE A 393 2.46 -14.24 -3.21
C ILE A 393 3.83 -13.86 -3.76
N ASP A 394 4.44 -14.70 -4.61
CA ASP A 394 5.73 -14.42 -5.27
C ASP A 394 5.66 -13.16 -6.14
N PHE A 395 4.54 -12.96 -6.84
CA PHE A 395 4.30 -11.73 -7.59
C PHE A 395 4.23 -10.51 -6.68
N LEU A 396 3.51 -10.58 -5.57
CA LEU A 396 3.33 -9.46 -4.64
C LEU A 396 4.57 -9.16 -3.80
N GLU A 397 5.49 -10.12 -3.64
CA GLU A 397 6.72 -9.98 -2.85
C GLU A 397 7.48 -8.69 -3.23
N LYS A 398 7.57 -8.40 -4.54
CA LYS A 398 8.19 -7.20 -5.09
C LYS A 398 7.26 -5.99 -4.96
N VAL A 399 7.64 -4.97 -4.20
CA VAL A 399 6.82 -3.78 -3.94
C VAL A 399 6.29 -3.10 -5.21
N ASN A 400 7.11 -2.99 -6.26
CA ASN A 400 6.73 -2.35 -7.53
C ASN A 400 5.64 -3.10 -8.29
N ASN A 401 5.44 -4.40 -8.04
CA ASN A 401 4.41 -5.17 -8.73
C ASN A 401 2.99 -4.76 -8.31
N VAL A 402 2.82 -4.18 -7.13
CA VAL A 402 1.52 -3.66 -6.69
C VAL A 402 0.99 -2.57 -7.64
N SER A 403 1.88 -1.75 -8.21
CA SER A 403 1.50 -0.71 -9.19
C SER A 403 0.89 -1.27 -10.47
N LYS A 404 1.12 -2.56 -10.76
CA LYS A 404 0.56 -3.26 -11.92
C LYS A 404 -0.88 -3.73 -11.71
N ILE A 405 -1.40 -3.67 -10.47
CA ILE A 405 -2.77 -4.05 -10.13
C ILE A 405 -3.63 -2.78 -10.09
N TYR A 406 -4.33 -2.48 -11.18
CA TYR A 406 -5.13 -1.27 -11.36
C TYR A 406 -6.40 -1.54 -12.19
N GLY A 407 -7.29 -0.56 -12.29
CA GLY A 407 -8.53 -0.69 -13.03
C GLY A 407 -9.55 -1.58 -12.31
N GLN A 408 -10.56 -2.08 -13.02
CA GLN A 408 -11.62 -2.89 -12.41
C GLN A 408 -11.24 -4.37 -12.30
N VAL A 409 -10.35 -4.86 -13.18
CA VAL A 409 -9.96 -6.27 -13.24
C VAL A 409 -8.46 -6.40 -13.46
N PHE A 410 -7.82 -7.27 -12.69
CA PHE A 410 -6.45 -7.73 -12.89
C PHE A 410 -6.45 -9.25 -12.97
N ILE A 411 -5.63 -9.81 -13.87
CA ILE A 411 -5.52 -11.24 -14.12
C ILE A 411 -4.06 -11.66 -14.07
N LEU A 412 -3.78 -12.76 -13.37
CA LEU A 412 -2.54 -13.52 -13.43
C LEU A 412 -2.81 -14.85 -14.17
N THR A 413 -2.08 -15.09 -15.25
CA THR A 413 -2.24 -16.29 -16.09
C THR A 413 -1.39 -17.47 -15.59
N LYS A 414 -1.66 -18.69 -16.07
CA LYS A 414 -0.85 -19.89 -15.74
C LYS A 414 0.64 -19.73 -16.01
N LEU A 415 0.98 -18.96 -17.05
CA LEU A 415 2.35 -18.66 -17.47
C LEU A 415 3.02 -17.53 -16.67
N GLY A 416 2.31 -16.92 -15.70
CA GLY A 416 2.84 -15.82 -14.89
C GLY A 416 2.71 -14.43 -15.53
N ASN A 417 2.07 -14.31 -16.70
CA ASN A 417 1.77 -13.00 -17.30
C ASN A 417 0.66 -12.30 -16.52
N VAL A 418 0.78 -10.98 -16.39
CA VAL A 418 -0.18 -10.13 -15.67
C VAL A 418 -0.81 -9.09 -16.58
N HIS A 419 -2.12 -8.87 -16.41
CA HIS A 419 -2.88 -7.91 -17.19
C HIS A 419 -3.86 -7.17 -16.28
N SER A 420 -3.95 -5.84 -16.41
CA SER A 420 -4.93 -4.99 -15.74
C SER A 420 -5.82 -4.31 -16.78
N PHE A 421 -7.09 -4.15 -16.45
CA PHE A 421 -8.12 -3.66 -17.36
C PHE A 421 -8.97 -2.58 -16.70
N LYS A 422 -9.06 -1.43 -17.39
CA LYS A 422 -10.08 -0.41 -17.11
C LYS A 422 -11.28 -0.68 -17.99
N LEU A 423 -12.35 -1.21 -17.38
CA LEU A 423 -13.58 -1.61 -18.08
C LEU A 423 -14.59 -0.47 -18.13
N ILE A 424 -14.46 0.52 -17.24
CA ILE A 424 -15.26 1.74 -17.25
C ILE A 424 -14.49 2.79 -18.06
N GLY A 425 -15.15 3.44 -19.02
CA GLY A 425 -14.61 4.58 -19.77
C GLY A 425 -13.85 4.28 -21.07
N GLU A 426 -13.38 3.05 -21.33
CA GLU A 426 -12.67 2.72 -22.58
C GLU A 426 -13.38 1.65 -23.41
N ARG A 427 -14.25 2.08 -24.33
CA ARG A 427 -14.75 1.22 -25.43
C ARG A 427 -13.67 0.97 -26.52
N THR A 428 -12.54 1.67 -26.50
CA THR A 428 -11.68 1.83 -27.69
C THR A 428 -10.25 1.27 -27.57
N SER A 429 -9.72 1.08 -26.36
CA SER A 429 -8.33 0.62 -26.15
C SER A 429 -8.20 -0.91 -26.09
N LEU A 430 -9.18 -1.59 -25.51
CA LEU A 430 -9.25 -3.06 -25.45
C LEU A 430 -9.26 -3.69 -26.84
N LEU A 431 -10.01 -3.11 -27.78
CA LEU A 431 -10.04 -3.59 -29.17
C LEU A 431 -8.67 -3.47 -29.87
N ARG A 432 -7.85 -2.47 -29.51
CA ARG A 432 -6.51 -2.28 -30.13
C ARG A 432 -5.46 -3.27 -29.63
N LEU A 433 -5.57 -3.75 -28.39
CA LEU A 433 -4.64 -4.76 -27.85
C LEU A 433 -4.83 -6.14 -28.50
N PHE A 434 -6.04 -6.45 -28.96
CA PHE A 434 -6.34 -7.70 -29.69
C PHE A 434 -6.30 -7.54 -31.23
N GLU A 435 -6.21 -6.30 -31.74
CA GLU A 435 -5.93 -6.00 -33.15
C GLU A 435 -4.44 -5.94 -33.50
N ILE A 436 -3.52 -6.35 -32.62
CA ILE A 436 -2.17 -6.77 -33.05
C ILE A 436 -2.27 -8.21 -33.60
N LYS A 437 -2.98 -8.24 -34.73
CA LYS A 437 -3.28 -9.25 -35.73
C LYS A 437 -2.56 -10.62 -35.58
N PRO A 438 -3.31 -11.72 -35.30
CA PRO A 438 -2.94 -13.05 -35.80
C PRO A 438 -2.65 -13.04 -37.32
N PHE A 439 -3.23 -12.09 -38.07
CA PHE A 439 -2.90 -11.87 -39.49
C PHE A 439 -1.41 -11.56 -39.75
N LEU A 440 -0.67 -10.89 -38.86
CA LEU A 440 0.78 -10.68 -39.07
C LEU A 440 1.55 -11.99 -38.90
N VAL A 441 1.16 -12.83 -37.94
CA VAL A 441 1.75 -14.17 -37.75
C VAL A 441 1.42 -15.07 -38.94
N TYR A 442 0.17 -15.07 -39.42
CA TYR A 442 -0.22 -15.81 -40.62
C TYR A 442 0.48 -15.29 -41.90
N LEU A 443 0.73 -13.98 -42.02
CA LEU A 443 1.48 -13.40 -43.13
C LEU A 443 2.95 -13.86 -43.11
N ILE A 444 3.58 -13.91 -41.94
CA ILE A 444 4.95 -14.43 -41.78
C ILE A 444 5.01 -15.92 -42.16
N ILE A 445 4.06 -16.73 -41.68
CA ILE A 445 3.98 -18.16 -42.04
C ILE A 445 3.78 -18.34 -43.55
N LEU A 446 2.88 -17.55 -44.18
CA LEU A 446 2.65 -17.58 -45.62
C LEU A 446 3.93 -17.25 -46.40
N ILE A 447 4.67 -16.22 -45.99
CA ILE A 447 5.94 -15.82 -46.61
C ILE A 447 6.98 -16.93 -46.50
N ILE A 448 7.08 -17.60 -45.35
CA ILE A 448 8.00 -18.74 -45.13
C ILE A 448 7.64 -19.91 -46.07
N VAL A 449 6.36 -20.26 -46.20
CA VAL A 449 5.92 -21.34 -47.08
C VAL A 449 6.23 -21.01 -48.55
N ILE A 450 5.99 -19.77 -48.98
CA ILE A 450 6.32 -19.31 -50.34
C ILE A 450 7.83 -19.42 -50.57
N LEU A 451 8.66 -18.98 -49.63
CA LEU A 451 10.12 -19.09 -49.72
C LEU A 451 10.59 -20.54 -49.84
N ILE A 452 10.05 -21.46 -49.02
CA ILE A 452 10.38 -22.89 -49.09
C ILE A 452 10.00 -23.47 -50.45
N THR A 453 8.83 -23.13 -50.99
CA THR A 453 8.40 -23.61 -52.31
C THR A 453 9.29 -23.09 -53.44
N ILE A 454 9.68 -21.81 -53.42
CA ILE A 454 10.60 -21.22 -54.39
C ILE A 454 11.97 -21.90 -54.33
N ILE A 455 12.51 -22.12 -53.12
CA ILE A 455 13.78 -22.81 -52.91
C ILE A 455 13.70 -24.25 -53.43
N SER A 456 12.62 -24.96 -53.14
CA SER A 456 12.41 -26.35 -53.58
C SER A 456 12.31 -26.46 -55.11
N ILE A 457 11.63 -25.50 -55.77
CA ILE A 457 11.56 -25.40 -57.24
C ILE A 457 12.93 -25.07 -57.84
N TYR A 458 13.70 -24.18 -57.20
CA TYR A 458 15.04 -23.84 -57.65
C TYR A 458 15.99 -25.04 -57.58
N TYR A 459 15.96 -25.81 -56.49
CA TYR A 459 16.78 -27.00 -56.33
C TYR A 459 16.34 -28.15 -57.24
N SER A 460 15.04 -28.36 -57.47
CA SER A 460 14.56 -29.39 -58.39
C SER A 460 14.96 -29.09 -59.85
N ARG A 461 14.92 -27.82 -60.28
CA ARG A 461 15.40 -27.41 -61.60
C ARG A 461 16.93 -27.53 -61.76
N LYS A 462 17.70 -27.29 -60.69
CA LYS A 462 19.16 -27.46 -60.71
C LYS A 462 19.59 -28.95 -60.78
N LYS A 463 18.73 -29.88 -60.37
CA LYS A 463 18.97 -31.32 -60.43
C LYS A 463 18.59 -31.97 -61.77
N MET A 464 17.88 -31.22 -62.65
CA MET A 464 17.46 -31.65 -64.00
C MET A 464 18.33 -31.05 -65.12
N LYS A 465 19.37 -30.31 -64.76
CA LYS A 465 20.52 -30.00 -65.62
C LYS A 465 21.72 -30.78 -65.08
#